data_AF-A0A7L0DHA6-F1
#
_entry.id   AF-A0A7L0DHA6-F1
#
_cell.length_a   1.000
_cell.length_b   1.000
_cell.length_c   1.000
_cell.angle_alpha   90.00
_cell.angle_beta   90.00
_cell.angle_gamma   90.00
#
_symmetry.space_group_name_H-M   'P 1'
#
loop_
_entity.id
_entity.type
_entity.pdbx_description
1 polymer ?
#
loop_
_entity_poly.entity_id
_entity_poly.type
_entity_poly.pdbx_seq_one_letter_code
_entity_poly.pdbx_strand_id
1 'polypeptide(L)'
;PFSPQFRENLKDVLPSLPSQDDYFLLKWLRGPRGGCPWRRTSLSPPFPGRGCRVLLSPPPPPILLQVIRKYMSGGMCGYDREGSPIWYEIIGPLDAKGLLFSASKQDLLKNKFRDCEVLRHECEEQSKKLGRKIEMVLMVYDCEGLGLKHLWKPAVETYGELLSMFEENYPESLKCLFIVKAPKIFPVAYNLVKHFLSEDTRKKVVVLGSNWKEVLQKYIDPEQIPVEYGGTLMDPNGDPKCSSKINYGGDVPQHYYVRDQLVQQYEHTVVVNRGSSHQVEYEILFP
;
A
#
# COMPACT_ATOMS: atom_id res chain seq x y z
N PRO A 1 1.22 -21.73 -21.78
CA PRO A 1 0.07 -21.62 -22.70
C PRO A 1 -1.22 -22.11 -22.03
N PHE A 2 -2.21 -21.22 -21.89
CA PHE A 2 -3.53 -21.57 -21.38
C PHE A 2 -4.26 -22.60 -22.24
N SER A 3 -5.23 -23.29 -21.66
CA SER A 3 -6.21 -24.01 -22.47
C SER A 3 -7.02 -23.00 -23.31
N PRO A 4 -7.30 -23.30 -24.58
CA PRO A 4 -8.16 -22.47 -25.44
C PRO A 4 -9.48 -22.11 -24.77
N GLN A 5 -10.02 -23.05 -23.98
CA GLN A 5 -11.23 -22.91 -23.17
C GLN A 5 -11.19 -21.77 -22.15
N PHE A 6 -10.03 -21.47 -21.54
CA PHE A 6 -9.92 -20.37 -20.57
C PHE A 6 -9.98 -19.01 -21.26
N ARG A 7 -9.27 -18.84 -22.39
CA ARG A 7 -9.33 -17.62 -23.20
C ARG A 7 -10.73 -17.42 -23.81
N GLU A 8 -11.40 -18.51 -24.16
CA GLU A 8 -12.76 -18.49 -24.68
C GLU A 8 -13.79 -17.99 -23.66
N ASN A 9 -13.66 -18.41 -22.40
CA ASN A 9 -14.53 -17.96 -21.30
C ASN A 9 -14.32 -16.49 -20.88
N LEU A 10 -13.29 -15.81 -21.41
CA LEU A 10 -12.98 -14.42 -21.10
C LEU A 10 -13.15 -13.50 -22.33
N LYS A 11 -13.63 -14.02 -23.47
CA LYS A 11 -13.71 -13.28 -24.75
C LYS A 11 -14.45 -11.95 -24.65
N ASP A 12 -15.45 -11.86 -23.79
CA ASP A 12 -16.27 -10.67 -23.51
C ASP A 12 -15.54 -9.60 -22.68
N VAL A 13 -14.56 -10.01 -21.87
CA VAL A 13 -13.83 -9.12 -20.95
C VAL A 13 -12.43 -8.76 -21.45
N LEU A 14 -11.79 -9.64 -22.23
CA LEU A 14 -10.42 -9.44 -22.75
C LEU A 14 -10.19 -8.04 -23.36
N PRO A 15 -11.10 -7.46 -24.16
CA PRO A 15 -10.90 -6.13 -24.75
C PRO A 15 -10.81 -4.97 -23.75
N SER A 16 -11.33 -5.13 -22.53
CA SER A 16 -11.30 -4.08 -21.49
C SER A 16 -10.16 -4.23 -20.49
N LEU A 17 -9.34 -5.28 -20.62
CA LEU A 17 -8.21 -5.54 -19.72
C LEU A 17 -6.95 -4.75 -20.15
N PRO A 18 -6.12 -4.33 -19.18
CA PRO A 18 -4.88 -3.60 -19.47
C PRO A 18 -3.83 -4.47 -20.19
N SER A 19 -3.88 -5.79 -20.04
CA SER A 19 -3.05 -6.74 -20.79
C SER A 19 -3.81 -8.05 -21.02
N GLN A 20 -3.56 -8.69 -22.17
CA GLN A 20 -4.11 -10.00 -22.56
C GLN A 20 -3.02 -11.08 -22.65
N ASP A 21 -1.81 -10.77 -22.16
CA ASP A 21 -0.70 -11.72 -22.15
C ASP A 21 -0.92 -12.88 -21.16
N ASP A 22 -0.17 -13.97 -21.35
CA ASP A 22 -0.36 -15.17 -20.53
C ASP A 22 -0.06 -14.89 -19.03
N TYR A 23 0.87 -13.98 -18.76
CA TYR A 23 1.33 -13.62 -17.42
C TYR A 23 0.25 -12.90 -16.60
N PHE A 24 -0.38 -11.88 -17.18
CA PHE A 24 -1.45 -11.11 -16.55
C PHE A 24 -2.61 -12.02 -16.13
N LEU A 25 -3.06 -12.89 -17.04
CA LEU A 25 -4.13 -13.83 -16.78
C LEU A 25 -3.75 -14.89 -15.73
N LEU A 26 -2.48 -15.30 -15.66
CA LEU A 26 -2.00 -16.28 -14.67
C LEU A 26 -2.05 -15.71 -13.25
N LYS A 27 -1.78 -14.40 -13.07
CA LYS A 27 -1.88 -13.74 -11.76
C LYS A 27 -3.28 -13.87 -11.16
N TRP A 28 -4.32 -13.66 -11.96
CA TRP A 28 -5.71 -13.76 -11.52
C TRP A 28 -6.16 -15.19 -11.19
N LEU A 29 -5.53 -16.19 -11.83
CA LEU A 29 -5.79 -17.60 -11.55
C LEU A 29 -5.10 -18.09 -10.28
N ARG A 30 -3.87 -17.61 -10.03
CA ARG A 30 -3.06 -17.99 -8.86
C ARG A 30 -3.42 -17.21 -7.60
N GLY A 31 -4.00 -16.01 -7.75
CA GLY A 31 -4.37 -15.14 -6.64
C GLY A 31 -5.38 -15.79 -5.67
N PRO A 32 -5.52 -15.22 -4.46
CA PRO A 32 -6.14 -15.85 -3.28
C PRO A 32 -7.62 -16.28 -3.41
N ARG A 33 -8.30 -15.95 -4.51
CA ARG A 33 -9.67 -16.41 -4.79
C ARG A 33 -9.77 -17.48 -5.89
N GLY A 34 -8.65 -18.02 -6.41
CA GLY A 34 -8.61 -19.15 -7.37
C GLY A 34 -9.56 -19.01 -8.56
N GLY A 35 -10.00 -17.79 -8.85
CA GLY A 35 -11.26 -17.51 -9.48
C GLY A 35 -11.23 -16.08 -9.94
N CYS A 36 -11.13 -15.90 -11.25
CA CYS A 36 -11.38 -14.62 -11.88
C CYS A 36 -12.66 -14.01 -11.27
N PRO A 37 -12.64 -12.75 -10.80
CA PRO A 37 -13.87 -12.04 -10.43
C PRO A 37 -14.92 -12.10 -11.55
N TRP A 38 -14.44 -12.20 -12.80
CA TRP A 38 -15.20 -12.36 -14.04
C TRP A 38 -15.93 -13.72 -14.19
N ARG A 39 -15.55 -14.78 -13.44
CA ARG A 39 -16.16 -16.12 -13.56
C ARG A 39 -17.58 -16.23 -13.02
N ARG A 40 -18.09 -15.23 -12.29
CA ARG A 40 -19.37 -15.33 -11.54
C ARG A 40 -20.51 -14.44 -12.01
N THR A 41 -20.33 -13.59 -13.02
CA THR A 41 -21.41 -12.75 -13.54
C THR A 41 -21.72 -13.10 -14.99
N SER A 42 -22.57 -14.11 -15.19
CA SER A 42 -23.48 -14.06 -16.33
C SER A 42 -24.39 -12.84 -16.15
N LEU A 43 -24.47 -11.96 -17.16
CA LEU A 43 -25.28 -10.72 -17.19
C LEU A 43 -24.63 -9.48 -16.59
N SER A 44 -23.49 -9.04 -17.13
CA SER A 44 -23.17 -7.63 -17.48
C SER A 44 -21.68 -7.53 -17.79
N PRO A 45 -21.24 -6.72 -18.78
CA PRO A 45 -19.83 -6.50 -19.05
C PRO A 45 -19.21 -6.05 -17.73
N PRO A 46 -18.14 -6.68 -17.27
CA PRO A 46 -17.80 -6.51 -15.90
C PRO A 46 -17.22 -5.11 -15.80
N PHE A 47 -17.98 -4.28 -15.09
CA PHE A 47 -17.61 -2.92 -14.82
C PHE A 47 -16.16 -2.91 -14.31
N PRO A 48 -15.36 -1.88 -14.67
CA PRO A 48 -14.01 -1.74 -14.18
C PRO A 48 -14.01 -2.04 -12.67
N GLY A 49 -13.10 -2.90 -12.20
CA GLY A 49 -12.97 -3.24 -10.78
C GLY A 49 -12.95 -1.96 -9.94
N ARG A 50 -13.22 -2.04 -8.63
CA ARG A 50 -13.28 -0.85 -7.76
C ARG A 50 -12.10 0.11 -7.99
N GLY A 51 -10.90 -0.42 -8.22
CA GLY A 51 -9.70 0.34 -8.58
C GLY A 51 -9.75 1.10 -9.91
N CYS A 52 -10.32 0.49 -10.94
CA CYS A 52 -10.43 1.08 -12.27
C CYS A 52 -11.57 2.14 -12.32
N ARG A 53 -12.62 2.02 -11.49
CA ARG A 53 -13.59 3.12 -11.23
C ARG A 53 -12.96 4.30 -10.48
N VAL A 54 -12.04 4.00 -9.57
CA VAL A 54 -11.29 4.99 -8.77
C VAL A 54 -10.41 5.86 -9.66
N LEU A 55 -9.75 5.31 -10.69
CA LEU A 55 -8.99 6.09 -11.68
C LEU A 55 -9.82 6.89 -12.67
N LEU A 56 -11.02 6.41 -13.02
CA LEU A 56 -11.92 7.10 -13.96
C LEU A 56 -12.65 8.31 -13.32
N SER A 57 -12.50 8.49 -12.00
CA SER A 57 -13.09 9.62 -11.29
C SER A 57 -12.30 10.91 -11.53
N PRO A 58 -12.96 12.09 -11.52
CA PRO A 58 -12.26 13.35 -11.72
C PRO A 58 -11.14 13.55 -10.68
N PRO A 59 -10.01 14.17 -11.07
CA PRO A 59 -8.92 14.42 -10.15
C PRO A 59 -9.40 15.30 -8.99
N PRO A 60 -8.86 15.10 -7.76
CA PRO A 60 -9.24 15.92 -6.63
C PRO A 60 -8.84 17.39 -6.87
N PRO A 61 -9.51 18.35 -6.21
CA PRO A 61 -9.14 19.75 -6.29
C PRO A 61 -7.63 19.97 -6.04
N PRO A 62 -7.00 20.97 -6.68
CA PRO A 62 -5.54 21.16 -6.64
C PRO A 62 -4.94 21.22 -5.23
N ILE A 63 -5.67 21.81 -4.27
CA ILE A 63 -5.24 21.92 -2.87
C ILE A 63 -5.13 20.54 -2.21
N LEU A 64 -6.10 19.64 -2.44
CA LEU A 64 -6.06 18.27 -1.90
C LEU A 64 -4.91 17.47 -2.49
N LEU A 65 -4.68 17.64 -3.79
CA LEU A 65 -3.55 17.03 -4.47
C LEU A 65 -2.20 17.54 -3.93
N GLN A 66 -2.12 18.81 -3.51
CA GLN A 66 -0.92 19.34 -2.85
C GLN A 66 -0.67 18.69 -1.50
N VAL A 67 -1.70 18.52 -0.66
CA VAL A 67 -1.53 17.87 0.66
C VAL A 67 -1.02 16.45 0.50
N ILE A 68 -1.68 15.67 -0.36
CA ILE A 68 -1.31 14.28 -0.60
C ILE A 68 0.13 14.21 -1.13
N ARG A 69 0.48 15.02 -2.14
CA ARG A 69 1.83 15.02 -2.72
C ARG A 69 2.93 15.44 -1.74
N LYS A 70 2.62 16.34 -0.80
CA LYS A 70 3.60 16.89 0.15
C LYS A 70 3.76 16.04 1.40
N TYR A 71 2.69 15.43 1.90
CA TYR A 71 2.68 14.80 3.23
C TYR A 71 2.36 13.31 3.23
N MET A 72 1.91 12.73 2.10
CA MET A 72 1.77 11.28 2.01
C MET A 72 3.14 10.66 1.77
N SER A 73 3.59 9.88 2.74
CA SER A 73 4.90 9.24 2.71
C SER A 73 5.02 8.18 1.61
N GLY A 74 6.28 7.90 1.29
CA GLY A 74 6.71 6.84 0.41
C GLY A 74 7.04 7.31 -1.01
N GLY A 75 7.49 6.37 -1.81
CA GLY A 75 7.87 6.62 -3.20
C GLY A 75 8.67 5.49 -3.82
N MET A 76 8.76 5.49 -5.14
CA MET A 76 9.55 4.52 -5.90
C MET A 76 11.00 4.99 -6.02
N CYS A 77 11.96 4.16 -5.65
CA CYS A 77 13.38 4.50 -5.77
C CYS A 77 14.24 3.25 -6.03
N GLY A 78 14.84 3.18 -7.21
CA GLY A 78 15.76 2.10 -7.58
C GLY A 78 15.06 0.79 -7.96
N TYR A 79 15.90 -0.19 -8.32
CA TYR A 79 15.50 -1.54 -8.73
C TYR A 79 16.31 -2.57 -7.95
N ASP A 80 15.72 -3.72 -7.69
CA ASP A 80 16.49 -4.83 -7.14
C ASP A 80 17.43 -5.46 -8.19
N ARG A 81 18.23 -6.44 -7.76
CA ARG A 81 19.20 -7.13 -8.65
C ARG A 81 18.54 -7.82 -9.84
N GLU A 82 17.24 -8.13 -9.75
CA GLU A 82 16.46 -8.72 -10.82
C GLU A 82 15.62 -7.68 -11.59
N GLY A 83 15.85 -6.39 -11.40
CA GLY A 83 15.15 -5.33 -12.13
C GLY A 83 13.73 -5.06 -11.65
N SER A 84 13.28 -5.66 -10.54
CA SER A 84 11.98 -5.33 -9.94
C SER A 84 12.04 -3.94 -9.30
N PRO A 85 11.05 -3.06 -9.58
CA PRO A 85 10.99 -1.74 -8.95
C PRO A 85 10.87 -1.84 -7.43
N ILE A 86 11.47 -0.88 -6.72
CA ILE A 86 11.44 -0.81 -5.26
C ILE A 86 10.56 0.35 -4.79
N TRP A 87 9.60 0.05 -3.90
CA TRP A 87 8.78 1.05 -3.22
C TRP A 87 9.17 1.19 -1.76
N TYR A 88 9.44 2.42 -1.33
CA TYR A 88 9.68 2.76 0.08
C TYR A 88 8.40 3.32 0.69
N GLU A 89 8.05 2.89 1.90
CA GLU A 89 6.97 3.45 2.70
C GLU A 89 7.50 3.86 4.08
N ILE A 90 7.25 5.11 4.48
CA ILE A 90 7.88 5.71 5.67
C ILE A 90 6.81 5.97 6.74
N ILE A 91 6.74 5.11 7.75
CA ILE A 91 5.58 5.08 8.66
C ILE A 91 5.63 6.15 9.75
N GLY A 92 6.74 6.28 10.49
CA GLY A 92 6.81 7.15 11.66
C GLY A 92 6.41 8.62 11.47
N PRO A 93 6.84 9.31 10.39
CA PRO A 93 6.49 10.70 10.16
C PRO A 93 5.12 10.87 9.48
N LEU A 94 4.39 9.79 9.18
CA LEU A 94 3.08 9.87 8.55
C LEU A 94 2.04 10.43 9.52
N ASP A 95 1.55 11.64 9.25
CA ASP A 95 0.41 12.23 9.96
C ASP A 95 -0.92 11.74 9.38
N ALA A 96 -1.28 10.50 9.73
CA ALA A 96 -2.52 9.88 9.26
C ALA A 96 -3.78 10.68 9.67
N LYS A 97 -3.74 11.38 10.81
CA LYS A 97 -4.87 12.17 11.30
C LYS A 97 -5.01 13.44 10.46
N GLY A 98 -3.94 14.20 10.28
CA GLY A 98 -3.94 15.40 9.44
C GLY A 98 -4.31 15.09 7.99
N LEU A 99 -3.84 13.97 7.43
CA LEU A 99 -4.25 13.51 6.10
C LEU A 99 -5.75 13.22 6.01
N LEU A 100 -6.32 12.51 6.99
CA LEU A 100 -7.76 12.21 7.00
C LEU A 100 -8.65 13.42 7.33
N PHE A 101 -8.09 14.46 7.95
CA PHE A 101 -8.78 15.74 8.16
C PHE A 101 -8.67 16.67 6.94
N SER A 102 -7.65 16.49 6.11
CA SER A 102 -7.40 17.32 4.93
C SER A 102 -7.96 16.73 3.65
N ALA A 103 -7.93 15.40 3.49
CA ALA A 103 -8.36 14.70 2.27
C ALA A 103 -9.44 13.66 2.58
N SER A 104 -10.27 13.32 1.58
CA SER A 104 -11.21 12.20 1.76
C SER A 104 -10.47 10.86 1.74
N LYS A 105 -11.01 9.85 2.43
CA LYS A 105 -10.51 8.48 2.35
C LYS A 105 -10.39 8.01 0.89
N GLN A 106 -11.38 8.34 0.05
CA GLN A 106 -11.38 7.99 -1.37
C GLN A 106 -10.21 8.61 -2.13
N ASP A 107 -9.82 9.85 -1.82
CA ASP A 107 -8.69 10.50 -2.49
C ASP A 107 -7.35 9.86 -2.09
N LEU A 108 -7.20 9.45 -0.83
CA LEU A 108 -6.05 8.68 -0.38
C LEU A 108 -5.97 7.31 -1.07
N LEU A 109 -7.11 6.61 -1.20
CA LEU A 109 -7.22 5.35 -1.94
C LEU A 109 -6.84 5.55 -3.43
N LYS A 110 -7.34 6.61 -4.08
CA LYS A 110 -7.00 6.97 -5.47
C LYS A 110 -5.51 7.20 -5.64
N ASN A 111 -4.89 7.91 -4.70
CA ASN A 111 -3.45 8.16 -4.77
C ASN A 111 -2.66 6.85 -4.72
N LYS A 112 -2.95 5.96 -3.77
CA LYS A 112 -2.26 4.66 -3.70
C LYS A 112 -2.56 3.77 -4.91
N PHE A 113 -3.74 3.85 -5.51
CA PHE A 113 -4.03 3.16 -6.76
C PHE A 113 -3.14 3.68 -7.91
N ARG A 114 -2.97 5.01 -7.99
CA ARG A 114 -2.05 5.63 -8.95
C ARG A 114 -0.61 5.16 -8.72
N ASP A 115 -0.16 5.06 -7.47
CA ASP A 115 1.17 4.53 -7.14
C ASP A 115 1.34 3.09 -7.65
N CYS A 116 0.31 2.24 -7.51
CA CYS A 116 0.31 0.88 -8.04
C CYS A 116 0.37 0.84 -9.58
N GLU A 117 -0.34 1.72 -10.27
CA GLU A 117 -0.25 1.81 -11.74
C GLU A 117 1.12 2.32 -12.22
N VAL A 118 1.74 3.25 -11.49
CA VAL A 118 3.12 3.70 -11.78
C VAL A 118 4.08 2.52 -11.65
N LEU A 119 3.98 1.73 -10.59
CA LEU A 119 4.79 0.52 -10.39
C LEU A 119 4.54 -0.54 -11.48
N ARG A 120 3.28 -0.72 -11.91
CA ARG A 120 2.94 -1.63 -13.01
C ARG A 120 3.57 -1.18 -14.32
N HIS A 121 3.46 0.11 -14.65
CA HIS A 121 4.09 0.67 -15.83
C HIS A 121 5.62 0.54 -15.77
N GLU A 122 6.22 0.80 -14.62
CA GLU A 122 7.67 0.63 -14.45
C GLU A 122 8.10 -0.83 -14.66
N CYS A 123 7.33 -1.81 -14.15
CA CYS A 123 7.56 -3.22 -14.46
C CYS A 123 7.55 -3.51 -15.98
N GLU A 124 6.64 -2.88 -16.73
CA GLU A 124 6.57 -3.03 -18.19
C GLU A 124 7.79 -2.43 -18.91
N GLU A 125 8.23 -1.25 -18.47
CA GLU A 125 9.43 -0.61 -19.02
C GLU A 125 10.71 -1.41 -18.68
N GLN A 126 10.84 -1.88 -17.44
CA GLN A 126 11.94 -2.80 -17.08
C GLN A 126 11.88 -4.10 -17.88
N SER A 127 10.68 -4.61 -18.17
CA SER A 127 10.54 -5.80 -18.99
C SER A 127 11.10 -5.60 -20.40
N LYS A 128 10.79 -4.46 -21.02
CA LYS A 128 11.31 -4.10 -22.35
C LYS A 128 12.83 -3.91 -22.31
N LYS A 129 13.33 -3.19 -21.30
CA LYS A 129 14.76 -2.88 -21.15
C LYS A 129 15.62 -4.13 -20.95
N LEU A 130 15.14 -5.09 -20.17
CA LEU A 130 15.90 -6.29 -19.80
C LEU A 130 15.62 -7.50 -20.71
N GLY A 131 14.65 -7.39 -21.62
CA GLY A 131 14.27 -8.49 -22.52
C GLY A 131 13.64 -9.69 -21.81
N ARG A 132 13.16 -9.53 -20.57
CA ARG A 132 12.47 -10.56 -19.78
C ARG A 132 11.33 -9.97 -18.97
N LYS A 133 10.33 -10.77 -18.64
CA LYS A 133 9.15 -10.29 -17.88
C LYS A 133 9.54 -9.89 -16.45
N ILE A 134 9.28 -8.63 -16.11
CA ILE A 134 9.26 -8.08 -14.76
C ILE A 134 7.80 -7.77 -14.43
N GLU A 135 7.31 -8.28 -13.32
CA GLU A 135 5.90 -8.11 -12.93
C GLU A 135 5.65 -8.04 -11.44
N MET A 136 6.71 -8.14 -10.63
CA MET A 136 6.63 -8.09 -9.18
C MET A 136 7.47 -6.93 -8.65
N VAL A 137 7.06 -6.36 -7.52
CA VAL A 137 7.73 -5.24 -6.86
C VAL A 137 8.30 -5.65 -5.51
N LEU A 138 9.40 -5.02 -5.12
CA LEU A 138 9.97 -5.14 -3.78
C LEU A 138 9.52 -3.94 -2.96
N MET A 139 9.09 -4.16 -1.72
CA MET A 139 8.68 -3.10 -0.82
C MET A 139 9.60 -3.03 0.40
N VAL A 140 9.99 -1.81 0.78
CA VAL A 140 10.73 -1.53 2.01
C VAL A 140 9.85 -0.65 2.89
N TYR A 141 9.43 -1.18 4.03
CA TYR A 141 8.58 -0.52 5.00
C TYR A 141 9.43 -0.09 6.19
N ASP A 142 9.69 1.20 6.26
CA ASP A 142 10.38 1.83 7.36
C ASP A 142 9.40 2.09 8.51
N CYS A 143 9.48 1.25 9.54
CA CYS A 143 8.64 1.34 10.71
C CYS A 143 9.27 2.15 11.86
N GLU A 144 10.40 2.82 11.63
CA GLU A 144 10.97 3.72 12.64
C GLU A 144 9.94 4.79 13.00
N GLY A 145 9.74 5.04 14.29
CA GLY A 145 8.75 6.00 14.78
C GLY A 145 7.30 5.50 14.76
N LEU A 146 7.01 4.27 14.32
CA LEU A 146 5.70 3.65 14.50
C LEU A 146 5.31 3.68 16.00
N GLY A 147 4.09 4.11 16.27
CA GLY A 147 3.61 4.45 17.61
C GLY A 147 2.08 4.59 17.66
N LEU A 148 1.54 4.85 18.86
CA LEU A 148 0.09 4.86 19.13
C LEU A 148 -0.72 5.79 18.21
N LYS A 149 -0.13 6.90 17.73
CA LYS A 149 -0.79 7.82 16.78
C LYS A 149 -1.25 7.12 15.49
N HIS A 150 -0.56 6.08 15.06
CA HIS A 150 -0.87 5.31 13.85
C HIS A 150 -1.94 4.23 14.09
N LEU A 151 -2.24 3.91 15.35
CA LEU A 151 -3.28 2.94 15.73
C LEU A 151 -4.66 3.59 15.88
N TRP A 152 -4.79 4.87 15.52
CA TRP A 152 -6.07 5.55 15.50
C TRP A 152 -7.04 4.84 14.55
N LYS A 153 -8.19 4.42 15.06
CA LYS A 153 -9.14 3.53 14.35
C LYS A 153 -9.44 3.96 12.90
N PRO A 154 -9.78 5.22 12.60
CA PRO A 154 -9.99 5.66 11.21
C PRO A 154 -8.75 5.51 10.30
N ALA A 155 -7.54 5.68 10.83
CA ALA A 155 -6.31 5.45 10.08
C ALA A 155 -6.11 3.95 9.80
N VAL A 156 -6.32 3.11 10.81
CA VAL A 156 -6.23 1.64 10.68
C VAL A 156 -7.26 1.11 9.68
N GLU A 157 -8.51 1.58 9.75
CA GLU A 157 -9.57 1.22 8.81
C GLU A 157 -9.24 1.65 7.38
N THR A 158 -8.76 2.89 7.21
CA THR A 158 -8.34 3.41 5.90
C THR A 158 -7.17 2.58 5.33
N TYR A 159 -6.21 2.22 6.16
CA TYR A 159 -5.08 1.38 5.76
C TYR A 159 -5.52 -0.05 5.44
N GLY A 160 -6.47 -0.61 6.20
CA GLY A 160 -7.08 -1.90 5.89
C GLY A 160 -7.80 -1.94 4.55
N GLU A 161 -8.50 -0.86 4.19
CA GLU A 161 -9.12 -0.71 2.87
C GLU A 161 -8.07 -0.58 1.76
N LEU A 162 -6.95 0.11 2.01
CA LEU A 162 -5.81 0.17 1.08
C LEU A 162 -5.22 -1.21 0.81
N LEU A 163 -4.98 -2.00 1.85
CA LEU A 163 -4.44 -3.35 1.72
C LEU A 163 -5.43 -4.27 0.99
N SER A 164 -6.71 -4.20 1.35
CA SER A 164 -7.75 -4.98 0.67
C SER A 164 -7.84 -4.63 -0.81
N MET A 165 -7.75 -3.35 -1.15
CA MET A 165 -7.69 -2.89 -2.53
C MET A 165 -6.47 -3.49 -3.26
N PHE A 166 -5.29 -3.48 -2.64
CA PHE A 166 -4.09 -4.06 -3.24
C PHE A 166 -4.27 -5.56 -3.54
N GLU A 167 -4.74 -6.34 -2.56
CA GLU A 167 -4.97 -7.78 -2.70
C GLU A 167 -6.02 -8.12 -3.78
N GLU A 168 -7.04 -7.29 -3.93
CA GLU A 168 -8.12 -7.51 -4.90
C GLU A 168 -7.76 -7.09 -6.33
N ASN A 169 -6.89 -6.10 -6.51
CA ASN A 169 -6.61 -5.50 -7.83
C ASN A 169 -5.22 -5.84 -8.38
N TYR A 170 -4.27 -6.20 -7.52
CA TYR A 170 -2.88 -6.48 -7.88
C TYR A 170 -2.40 -7.84 -7.33
N PRO A 171 -3.12 -8.95 -7.60
CA PRO A 171 -2.72 -10.27 -7.13
C PRO A 171 -1.32 -10.63 -7.65
N GLU A 172 -0.55 -11.38 -6.86
CA GLU A 172 0.78 -11.89 -7.25
C GLU A 172 1.73 -10.79 -7.76
N SER A 173 1.59 -9.56 -7.26
CA SER A 173 2.42 -8.42 -7.68
C SER A 173 3.47 -8.04 -6.64
N LEU A 174 3.37 -8.54 -5.42
CA LEU A 174 4.42 -8.40 -4.40
C LEU A 174 5.46 -9.51 -4.57
N LYS A 175 6.73 -9.12 -4.65
CA LYS A 175 7.89 -10.03 -4.61
C LYS A 175 8.29 -10.33 -3.16
N CYS A 176 8.56 -9.28 -2.40
CA CYS A 176 8.98 -9.34 -1.01
C CYS A 176 8.69 -7.98 -0.34
N LEU A 177 8.34 -8.00 0.94
CA LEU A 177 8.15 -6.82 1.76
C LEU A 177 9.09 -6.89 2.97
N PHE A 178 10.11 -6.04 3.00
CA PHE A 178 11.02 -5.91 4.12
C PHE A 178 10.51 -4.87 5.12
N ILE A 179 10.23 -5.31 6.35
CA ILE A 179 9.98 -4.39 7.47
C ILE A 179 11.34 -4.07 8.11
N VAL A 180 11.73 -2.80 8.14
CA VAL A 180 12.96 -2.34 8.79
C VAL A 180 12.65 -1.48 10.00
N LYS A 181 13.56 -1.47 10.98
CA LYS A 181 13.50 -0.62 12.18
C LYS A 181 12.17 -0.76 12.95
N ALA A 182 11.61 -1.98 13.01
CA ALA A 182 10.34 -2.26 13.67
C ALA A 182 10.44 -2.04 15.21
N PRO A 183 9.60 -1.17 15.80
CA PRO A 183 9.58 -0.97 17.26
C PRO A 183 8.76 -2.04 17.98
N LYS A 184 8.82 -2.07 19.32
CA LYS A 184 8.10 -3.06 20.16
C LYS A 184 6.58 -3.08 19.95
N ILE A 185 5.99 -1.98 19.49
CA ILE A 185 4.55 -1.89 19.18
C ILE A 185 4.17 -2.56 17.84
N PHE A 186 5.15 -2.90 16.99
CA PHE A 186 4.92 -3.47 15.66
C PHE A 186 4.00 -4.71 15.67
N PRO A 187 4.14 -5.70 16.57
CA PRO A 187 3.24 -6.85 16.58
C PRO A 187 1.77 -6.47 16.78
N VAL A 188 1.49 -5.45 17.61
CA VAL A 188 0.13 -4.93 17.82
C VAL A 188 -0.39 -4.30 16.53
N ALA A 189 0.40 -3.41 15.92
CA ALA A 189 0.06 -2.77 14.65
C ALA A 189 -0.19 -3.79 13.52
N TYR A 190 0.71 -4.76 13.38
CA TYR A 190 0.60 -5.83 12.39
C TYR A 190 -0.65 -6.68 12.62
N ASN A 191 -0.98 -7.02 13.87
CA ASN A 191 -2.20 -7.77 14.19
C ASN A 191 -3.48 -7.04 13.79
N LEU A 192 -3.49 -5.70 13.85
CA LEU A 192 -4.63 -4.89 13.43
C LEU A 192 -4.85 -4.90 11.92
N VAL A 193 -3.81 -5.15 11.11
CA VAL A 193 -3.91 -5.07 9.64
C VAL A 193 -3.71 -6.40 8.92
N LYS A 194 -3.13 -7.41 9.58
CA LYS A 194 -2.78 -8.71 8.96
C LYS A 194 -3.99 -9.40 8.33
N HIS A 195 -5.19 -9.22 8.89
CA HIS A 195 -6.40 -9.87 8.40
C HIS A 195 -6.85 -9.36 7.02
N PHE A 196 -6.38 -8.20 6.60
CA PHE A 196 -6.56 -7.69 5.23
C PHE A 196 -5.55 -8.27 4.24
N LEU A 197 -4.47 -8.92 4.71
CA LEU A 197 -3.44 -9.52 3.87
C LEU A 197 -3.78 -10.97 3.54
N SER A 198 -3.53 -11.40 2.30
CA SER A 198 -3.62 -12.79 1.89
C SER A 198 -2.50 -13.63 2.51
N GLU A 199 -2.67 -14.95 2.49
CA GLU A 199 -1.63 -15.87 2.99
C GLU A 199 -0.32 -15.73 2.19
N ASP A 200 -0.42 -15.52 0.87
CA ASP A 200 0.73 -15.27 -0.02
C ASP A 200 1.50 -14.01 0.40
N THR A 201 0.80 -12.88 0.55
CA THR A 201 1.42 -11.62 1.00
C THR A 201 2.06 -11.79 2.38
N ARG A 202 1.39 -12.44 3.34
CA ARG A 202 1.95 -12.68 4.68
C ARG A 202 3.23 -13.50 4.64
N LYS A 203 3.36 -14.48 3.74
CA LYS A 203 4.60 -15.28 3.56
C LYS A 203 5.74 -14.45 2.99
N LYS A 204 5.44 -13.37 2.27
CA LYS A 204 6.41 -12.46 1.65
C LYS A 204 6.84 -11.31 2.57
N VAL A 205 6.19 -11.14 3.73
CA VAL A 205 6.58 -10.17 4.77
C VAL A 205 7.77 -10.72 5.55
N VAL A 206 8.88 -9.99 5.53
CA VAL A 206 10.12 -10.33 6.23
C VAL A 206 10.47 -9.20 7.20
N VAL A 207 10.41 -9.48 8.50
CA VAL A 207 10.81 -8.53 9.55
C VAL A 207 12.30 -8.63 9.79
N LEU A 208 13.03 -7.55 9.52
CA LEU A 208 14.48 -7.51 9.63
C LEU A 208 14.92 -7.03 11.03
N GLY A 209 16.02 -7.62 11.51
CA GLY A 209 16.65 -7.26 12.78
C GLY A 209 17.61 -6.08 12.66
N SER A 210 18.60 -6.00 13.55
CA SER A 210 19.60 -4.92 13.56
C SER A 210 20.45 -4.86 12.28
N ASN A 211 20.65 -5.99 11.61
CA ASN A 211 21.43 -6.12 10.38
C ASN A 211 20.62 -5.85 9.10
N TRP A 212 19.57 -5.03 9.19
CA TRP A 212 18.65 -4.81 8.09
C TRP A 212 19.33 -4.20 6.85
N LYS A 213 20.33 -3.33 7.05
CA LYS A 213 21.12 -2.73 5.95
C LYS A 213 21.88 -3.80 5.17
N GLU A 214 22.60 -4.69 5.85
CA GLU A 214 23.33 -5.77 5.16
C GLU A 214 22.38 -6.73 4.45
N VAL A 215 21.20 -7.00 5.03
CA VAL A 215 20.20 -7.84 4.37
C VAL A 215 19.66 -7.18 3.11
N LEU A 216 19.31 -5.89 3.12
CA LEU A 216 18.85 -5.19 1.91
C LEU A 216 19.89 -5.27 0.78
N GLN A 217 21.17 -5.10 1.08
CA GLN A 217 22.26 -5.18 0.09
C GLN A 217 22.43 -6.58 -0.55
N LYS A 218 21.91 -7.64 0.09
CA LYS A 218 21.89 -8.99 -0.53
C LYS A 218 20.90 -9.07 -1.69
N TYR A 219 19.81 -8.31 -1.64
CA TYR A 219 18.75 -8.34 -2.64
C TYR A 219 18.84 -7.20 -3.66
N ILE A 220 19.44 -6.08 -3.25
CA ILE A 220 19.49 -4.84 -4.02
C ILE A 220 20.96 -4.40 -4.15
N ASP A 221 21.37 -3.97 -5.33
CA ASP A 221 22.71 -3.39 -5.50
C ASP A 221 22.85 -2.08 -4.70
N PRO A 222 23.97 -1.82 -4.01
CA PRO A 222 24.14 -0.62 -3.20
C PRO A 222 23.85 0.69 -3.95
N GLU A 223 24.17 0.74 -5.24
CA GLU A 223 23.91 1.89 -6.13
C GLU A 223 22.42 2.17 -6.38
N GLN A 224 21.55 1.21 -6.04
CA GLN A 224 20.10 1.32 -6.16
C GLN A 224 19.41 1.56 -4.80
N ILE A 225 20.15 1.54 -3.70
CA ILE A 225 19.62 1.78 -2.35
C ILE A 225 20.03 3.20 -1.91
N PRO A 226 19.11 4.06 -1.44
CA PRO A 226 19.48 5.33 -0.85
C PRO A 226 20.52 5.17 0.28
N VAL A 227 21.42 6.14 0.44
CA VAL A 227 22.41 6.13 1.54
C VAL A 227 21.74 5.99 2.91
N GLU A 228 20.60 6.65 3.12
CA GLU A 228 19.75 6.50 4.32
C GLU A 228 19.47 5.02 4.65
N TYR A 229 19.16 4.22 3.62
CA TYR A 229 18.84 2.79 3.73
C TYR A 229 20.06 1.86 3.59
N GLY A 230 21.27 2.42 3.62
CA GLY A 230 22.51 1.66 3.64
C GLY A 230 23.13 1.38 2.28
N GLY A 231 22.74 2.08 1.21
CA GLY A 231 23.43 2.02 -0.08
C GLY A 231 24.34 3.21 -0.36
N THR A 232 24.45 3.54 -1.64
CA THR A 232 25.27 4.63 -2.17
C THR A 232 24.47 5.59 -3.06
N LEU A 233 23.16 5.34 -3.27
CA LEU A 233 22.31 6.22 -4.08
C LEU A 233 22.04 7.53 -3.33
N MET A 234 22.22 8.65 -4.03
CA MET A 234 21.90 9.99 -3.57
C MET A 234 21.17 10.73 -4.69
N ASP A 235 20.43 11.78 -4.33
CA ASP A 235 19.90 12.69 -5.34
C ASP A 235 21.01 13.50 -6.02
N PRO A 236 20.74 14.11 -7.20
CA PRO A 236 21.71 14.95 -7.90
C PRO A 236 22.26 16.13 -7.07
N ASN A 237 21.52 16.57 -6.05
CA ASN A 237 21.92 17.62 -5.11
C ASN A 237 22.73 17.10 -3.92
N GLY A 238 23.04 15.80 -3.87
CA GLY A 238 23.77 15.15 -2.79
C GLY A 238 22.92 14.73 -1.58
N ASP A 239 21.58 14.81 -1.65
CA ASP A 239 20.71 14.37 -0.55
C ASP A 239 20.77 12.83 -0.38
N PRO A 240 21.24 12.31 0.78
CA PRO A 240 21.34 10.88 1.05
C PRO A 240 19.98 10.17 1.19
N LYS A 241 18.91 10.94 1.37
CA LYS A 241 17.54 10.42 1.52
C LYS A 241 16.81 10.22 0.20
N CYS A 242 17.37 10.72 -0.91
CA CYS A 242 16.68 10.73 -2.19
C CYS A 242 15.28 11.37 -2.11
N SER A 243 15.16 12.53 -1.44
CA SER A 243 13.85 13.20 -1.21
C SER A 243 13.16 13.64 -2.50
N SER A 244 13.86 13.69 -3.64
CA SER A 244 13.26 13.91 -4.96
C SER A 244 12.36 12.75 -5.41
N LYS A 245 12.58 11.55 -4.87
CA LYS A 245 11.87 10.31 -5.21
C LYS A 245 11.03 9.75 -4.06
N ILE A 246 11.47 9.95 -2.82
CA ILE A 246 10.83 9.41 -1.62
C ILE A 246 10.28 10.57 -0.79
N ASN A 247 8.97 10.55 -0.53
CA ASN A 247 8.35 11.49 0.40
C ASN A 247 8.50 10.97 1.85
N TYR A 248 9.02 11.80 2.75
CA TYR A 248 9.24 11.46 4.16
C TYR A 248 8.11 11.92 5.10
N GLY A 249 6.96 12.28 4.56
CA GLY A 249 5.78 12.71 5.32
C GLY A 249 6.00 14.02 6.08
N GLY A 250 5.54 14.06 7.31
CA GLY A 250 5.53 15.24 8.18
C GLY A 250 4.12 15.61 8.63
N ASP A 251 4.06 16.48 9.64
CA ASP A 251 2.79 16.96 10.19
C ASP A 251 2.06 17.83 9.16
N VAL A 252 0.78 17.55 8.93
CA VAL A 252 -0.01 18.31 7.96
C VAL A 252 -0.41 19.66 8.59
N PRO A 253 -0.08 20.81 7.98
CA PRO A 253 -0.50 22.10 8.49
C PRO A 253 -2.03 22.23 8.58
N GLN A 254 -2.52 22.80 9.68
CA GLN A 254 -3.96 22.93 9.94
C GLN A 254 -4.72 23.72 8.87
N HIS A 255 -4.07 24.64 8.14
CA HIS A 255 -4.72 25.38 7.06
C HIS A 255 -5.16 24.50 5.88
N TYR A 256 -4.71 23.24 5.82
CA TYR A 256 -5.16 22.25 4.85
C TYR A 256 -6.40 21.47 5.32
N TYR A 257 -6.80 21.60 6.58
CA TYR A 257 -7.88 20.81 7.14
C TYR A 257 -9.21 21.28 6.55
N VAL A 258 -10.01 20.32 6.07
CA VAL A 258 -11.36 20.58 5.54
C VAL A 258 -12.46 20.08 6.49
N ARG A 259 -12.06 19.44 7.60
CA ARG A 259 -12.95 18.95 8.67
C ARG A 259 -12.17 18.83 9.98
N ASP A 260 -12.88 19.04 11.09
CA ASP A 260 -12.29 18.95 12.44
C ASP A 260 -12.53 17.60 13.11
N GLN A 261 -13.50 16.83 12.59
CA GLN A 261 -13.88 15.52 13.12
C GLN A 261 -14.25 14.57 11.98
N LEU A 262 -14.08 13.27 12.23
CA LEU A 262 -14.64 12.21 11.39
C LEU A 262 -15.89 11.66 12.06
N VAL A 263 -16.90 11.32 11.26
CA VAL A 263 -18.09 10.64 11.74
C VAL A 263 -17.66 9.28 12.32
N GLN A 264 -17.95 9.06 13.61
CA GLN A 264 -17.68 7.80 14.30
C GLN A 264 -19.00 7.21 14.81
N GLN A 265 -19.18 5.91 14.62
CA GLN A 265 -20.27 5.17 15.24
C GLN A 265 -19.79 4.67 16.60
N TYR A 266 -20.51 5.05 17.66
CA TYR A 266 -20.24 4.60 19.01
C TYR A 266 -21.00 3.30 19.28
N GLU A 267 -20.31 2.33 19.88
CA GLU A 267 -20.88 1.02 20.19
C GLU A 267 -21.88 1.08 21.36
N HIS A 268 -21.60 1.94 22.34
CA HIS A 268 -22.42 2.10 23.53
C HIS A 268 -22.74 3.57 23.79
N THR A 269 -23.99 3.83 24.19
CA THR A 269 -24.44 5.12 24.71
C THR A 269 -25.11 4.85 26.05
N VAL A 270 -24.66 5.51 27.11
CA VAL A 270 -25.14 5.30 28.47
C VAL A 270 -25.55 6.65 29.07
N VAL A 271 -26.70 6.67 29.77
CA VAL A 271 -27.16 7.85 30.50
C VAL A 271 -26.54 7.81 31.90
N VAL A 272 -25.78 8.86 32.26
CA VAL A 272 -25.16 9.00 33.58
C VAL A 272 -25.88 10.09 34.36
N ASN A 273 -26.45 9.72 35.50
CA ASN A 273 -27.17 10.66 36.37
C ASN A 273 -26.20 11.67 37.00
N ARG A 274 -26.71 12.85 37.37
CA ARG A 274 -25.93 13.89 38.05
C ARG A 274 -25.31 13.32 39.33
N GLY A 275 -23.98 13.41 39.44
CA GLY A 275 -23.22 12.91 40.59
C GLY A 275 -22.92 11.40 40.57
N SER A 276 -23.26 10.68 39.50
CA SER A 276 -22.89 9.27 39.32
C SER A 276 -21.78 9.09 38.29
N SER A 277 -21.21 7.87 38.21
CA SER A 277 -20.17 7.50 37.26
C SER A 277 -20.46 6.15 36.62
N HIS A 278 -20.03 5.97 35.38
CA HIS A 278 -20.05 4.68 34.67
C HIS A 278 -18.60 4.23 34.42
N GLN A 279 -18.29 2.98 34.73
CA GLN A 279 -16.96 2.39 34.54
C GLN A 279 -17.08 1.15 33.65
N VAL A 280 -16.06 0.93 32.82
CA VAL A 280 -15.92 -0.25 31.98
C VAL A 280 -14.65 -0.97 32.40
N GLU A 281 -14.78 -2.23 32.80
CA GLU A 281 -13.66 -3.05 33.25
C GLU A 281 -13.20 -3.97 32.12
N TYR A 282 -11.89 -4.05 31.90
CA TYR A 282 -11.27 -4.95 30.94
C TYR A 282 -10.27 -5.84 31.67
N GLU A 283 -10.49 -7.15 31.63
CA GLU A 283 -9.52 -8.12 32.13
C GLU A 283 -8.44 -8.34 31.07
N ILE A 284 -7.22 -7.88 31.35
CA ILE A 284 -6.07 -8.08 30.45
C ILE A 284 -5.27 -9.26 30.97
N LEU A 285 -5.42 -10.41 30.30
CA LEU A 285 -4.60 -11.59 30.56
C LEU A 285 -3.25 -11.41 29.85
N PHE A 286 -2.16 -11.38 30.61
CA PHE A 286 -0.81 -11.39 30.06
C PHE A 286 -0.43 -12.80 29.59
N PRO A 287 0.14 -12.98 28.39
CA PRO A 287 0.93 -14.16 28.06
C PRO A 287 2.30 -14.13 28.76
#